data_AF-A0A359KM99-F1
#
_entry.id   AF-A0A359KM99-F1
#
_cell.length_a   1.000
_cell.length_b   1.000
_cell.length_c   1.000
_cell.angle_alpha   90.00
_cell.angle_beta   90.00
_cell.angle_gamma   90.00
#
_symmetry.space_group_name_H-M   'P 1'
#
loop_
_entity.id
_entity.type
_entity.pdbx_description
1 polymer ?
#
loop_
_entity_poly.entity_id
_entity_poly.type
_entity_poly.pdbx_seq_one_letter_code
_entity_poly.pdbx_strand_id
1 'polypeptide(L)'
;MSSVPQEQAGSPAHEHPTWQTYAKIAAILTIITALEVATYYLDIGSMLVYVLLVLSALKFGIVIGYYMHLKFDNRLYTFIFGAGLAAAISILVALLALFDRLG
;
A
#
# COMPACT_ATOMS: atom_id res chain seq x y z
N MET A 1 -15.23 -51.10 29.64
CA MET A 1 -14.00 -51.38 28.88
C MET A 1 -14.41 -51.94 27.53
N SER A 2 -14.71 -51.06 26.59
CA SER A 2 -14.86 -51.34 25.15
C SER A 2 -14.74 -49.98 24.46
N SER A 3 -13.60 -49.80 23.82
CA SER A 3 -13.08 -48.59 23.21
C SER A 3 -14.08 -47.97 22.23
N VAL A 4 -14.62 -46.80 22.59
CA VAL A 4 -15.16 -45.86 21.61
C VAL A 4 -13.99 -45.53 20.67
N PRO A 5 -14.12 -45.77 19.35
CA PRO A 5 -13.13 -45.29 18.40
C PRO A 5 -12.98 -43.79 18.58
N GLN A 6 -11.78 -43.35 18.96
CA GLN A 6 -11.38 -41.96 18.82
C GLN A 6 -11.42 -41.68 17.32
N GLU A 7 -12.54 -41.12 16.86
CA GLU A 7 -12.64 -40.53 15.55
C GLU A 7 -11.65 -39.35 15.55
N GLN A 8 -10.44 -39.64 15.07
CA GLN A 8 -9.47 -38.64 14.65
C GLN A 8 -10.10 -37.89 13.48
N ALA A 9 -11.06 -37.02 13.80
CA ALA A 9 -11.46 -35.94 12.93
C ALA A 9 -10.26 -35.00 12.89
N GLY A 10 -9.32 -35.31 12.00
CA GLY A 10 -8.26 -34.40 11.62
C GLY A 10 -8.92 -33.07 11.36
N SER A 11 -8.62 -32.09 12.21
CA SER A 11 -9.03 -30.72 11.96
C SER A 11 -8.51 -30.40 10.56
N PRO A 12 -9.37 -30.14 9.56
CA PRO A 12 -8.90 -29.59 8.32
C PRO A 12 -8.25 -28.28 8.74
N ALA A 13 -6.93 -28.20 8.58
CA ALA A 13 -6.22 -26.94 8.66
C ALA A 13 -6.96 -26.02 7.70
N HIS A 14 -7.77 -25.11 8.25
CA HIS A 14 -8.44 -24.08 7.49
C HIS A 14 -7.31 -23.17 6.99
N GLU A 15 -6.73 -23.54 5.84
CA GLU A 15 -5.95 -22.66 4.99
C GLU A 15 -6.86 -21.50 4.61
N HIS A 16 -6.88 -20.45 5.43
CA HIS A 16 -7.38 -19.14 5.04
C HIS A 16 -6.33 -18.52 4.11
N PRO A 17 -6.49 -18.57 2.77
CA PRO A 17 -5.42 -18.23 1.82
C PRO A 17 -5.15 -16.72 1.74
N THR A 18 -5.84 -15.91 2.53
CA THR A 18 -5.83 -14.46 2.41
C THR A 18 -4.83 -13.79 3.37
N TRP A 19 -4.62 -14.33 4.58
CA TRP A 19 -3.79 -13.70 5.62
C TRP A 19 -2.31 -13.60 5.22
N GLN A 20 -1.77 -14.66 4.62
CA GLN A 20 -0.34 -14.73 4.27
C GLN A 20 0.05 -13.68 3.23
N THR A 21 -0.87 -13.32 2.33
CA THR A 21 -0.65 -12.27 1.34
C THR A 21 -0.52 -10.91 2.02
N TYR A 22 -1.45 -10.56 2.91
CA TYR A 22 -1.40 -9.33 3.70
C TYR A 22 -0.14 -9.22 4.55
N ALA A 23 0.27 -10.32 5.20
CA ALA A 23 1.50 -10.35 6.00
C ALA A 23 2.75 -10.07 5.15
N LYS A 24 2.84 -10.60 3.92
CA LYS A 24 3.93 -10.31 3.00
C LYS A 24 3.96 -8.84 2.57
N ILE A 25 2.80 -8.26 2.28
CA ILE A 25 2.69 -6.85 1.89
C ILE A 25 3.06 -5.92 3.06
N ALA A 26 2.62 -6.26 4.28
CA ALA A 26 3.01 -5.58 5.50
C ALA A 26 4.53 -5.55 5.65
N ALA A 27 5.19 -6.70 5.47
CA ALA A 27 6.64 -6.81 5.55
C ALA A 27 7.35 -5.92 4.51
N ILE A 28 6.85 -5.86 3.27
CA ILE A 28 7.39 -4.97 2.23
C ILE A 28 7.24 -3.51 2.65
N LEU A 29 6.06 -3.08 3.12
CA LEU A 29 5.83 -1.71 3.61
C LEU A 29 6.75 -1.35 4.77
N THR A 30 6.99 -2.28 5.69
CA THR A 30 7.93 -2.11 6.80
C THR A 30 9.35 -1.90 6.29
N ILE A 31 9.81 -2.69 5.30
CA ILE A 31 11.13 -2.54 4.70
C ILE A 31 11.26 -1.16 4.02
N ILE A 32 10.27 -0.77 3.22
CA ILE A 32 10.26 0.56 2.58
C ILE A 32 10.31 1.67 3.64
N THR A 33 9.61 1.49 4.76
CA THR A 33 9.64 2.45 5.88
C THR A 33 10.98 2.50 6.59
N ALA A 34 11.61 1.36 6.84
CA ALA A 34 12.95 1.32 7.40
C ALA A 34 13.97 2.00 6.47
N LEU A 35 13.83 1.78 5.15
CA LEU A 35 14.67 2.44 4.14
C LEU A 35 14.48 3.97 4.19
N GLU A 36 13.24 4.45 4.32
CA GLU A 36 12.93 5.87 4.45
C GLU A 36 13.61 6.50 5.67
N VAL A 37 13.50 5.85 6.84
CA VAL A 37 14.15 6.30 8.07
C VAL A 37 15.68 6.28 7.93
N ALA A 38 16.25 5.24 7.32
CA ALA A 38 17.68 5.16 7.05
C ALA A 38 18.15 6.30 6.13
N THR A 39 17.35 6.62 5.10
CA THR A 39 17.64 7.73 4.18
C THR A 39 17.63 9.08 4.92
N TYR A 40 16.70 9.27 5.86
CA TYR A 40 16.68 10.43 6.75
C TYR A 40 17.93 10.54 7.63
N TYR A 41 18.43 9.41 8.14
CA TYR A 41 19.59 9.38 9.04
C TYR A 41 20.93 9.57 8.31
N LEU A 42 21.02 9.21 7.03
CA LEU A 42 22.25 9.27 6.24
C LEU A 42 22.49 10.63 5.55
N ASP A 43 21.60 11.62 5.76
CA ASP A 43 21.67 13.01 5.27
C ASP A 43 22.12 13.12 3.79
N ILE A 44 21.31 12.53 2.89
CA ILE A 44 21.60 12.47 1.43
C ILE A 44 21.48 13.84 0.72
N GLY A 45 21.46 14.95 1.46
CA GLY A 45 21.38 16.31 0.93
C GLY A 45 20.08 16.62 0.18
N SER A 46 20.15 17.49 -0.82
CA SER A 46 18.99 18.01 -1.56
C SER A 46 18.15 16.94 -2.29
N MET A 47 18.72 15.74 -2.50
CA MET A 47 18.03 14.63 -3.14
C MET A 47 17.01 13.93 -2.21
N LEU A 48 17.12 14.16 -0.90
CA LEU A 48 16.28 13.53 0.13
C LEU A 48 14.79 13.78 -0.14
N VAL A 49 14.41 15.01 -0.52
CA VAL A 49 13.02 15.37 -0.83
C VAL A 49 12.46 14.50 -1.97
N TYR A 50 13.22 14.30 -3.04
CA TYR A 50 12.79 13.48 -4.18
C TYR A 50 12.66 12.00 -3.80
N VAL A 51 13.60 11.48 -3.02
CA VAL A 51 13.57 10.08 -2.56
C VAL A 51 12.36 9.84 -1.67
N LEU A 52 12.10 10.70 -0.69
CA LEU A 52 10.92 10.60 0.18
C LEU A 52 9.62 10.67 -0.60
N LEU A 53 9.53 11.56 -1.59
CA LEU A 53 8.33 11.70 -2.42
C LEU A 53 8.05 10.40 -3.18
N VAL A 54 9.06 9.80 -3.81
CA VAL A 54 8.94 8.52 -4.51
C VAL A 54 8.58 7.39 -3.54
N LEU A 55 9.25 7.28 -2.40
CA LEU A 55 8.95 6.25 -1.39
C LEU A 55 7.52 6.38 -0.85
N SER A 56 7.06 7.60 -0.59
CA SER A 56 5.70 7.87 -0.11
C SER A 56 4.64 7.52 -1.16
N ALA A 57 4.86 7.90 -2.43
CA ALA A 57 3.99 7.51 -3.53
C ALA A 57 3.92 5.97 -3.71
N LEU A 58 5.06 5.29 -3.56
CA LEU A 58 5.13 3.83 -3.67
C LEU A 58 4.35 3.14 -2.53
N LYS A 59 4.55 3.57 -1.28
CA LYS A 59 3.79 3.05 -0.13
C LYS A 59 2.30 3.25 -0.32
N PHE A 60 1.91 4.46 -0.73
CA PHE A 60 0.52 4.79 -1.00
C PHE A 60 -0.08 3.86 -2.06
N GLY A 61 0.63 3.64 -3.17
CA GLY A 61 0.25 2.71 -4.24
C GLY A 61 0.07 1.27 -3.75
N ILE A 62 0.98 0.79 -2.90
CA ILE A 62 0.90 -0.57 -2.33
C ILE A 62 -0.29 -0.70 -1.37
N VAL A 63 -0.53 0.31 -0.52
CA VAL A 63 -1.65 0.33 0.43
C VAL A 63 -2.99 0.33 -0.32
N ILE A 64 -3.17 1.21 -1.31
CA ILE A 64 -4.42 1.23 -2.08
C ILE A 64 -4.60 -0.04 -2.92
N GLY A 65 -3.53 -0.57 -3.51
CA GLY A 65 -3.64 -1.73 -4.39
C GLY A 65 -3.99 -3.01 -3.63
N TYR A 66 -3.39 -3.19 -2.45
CA TYR A 66 -3.51 -4.43 -1.71
C TYR A 66 -4.35 -4.33 -0.44
N TYR A 67 -4.14 -3.33 0.41
CA TYR A 67 -4.88 -3.20 1.68
C TYR A 67 -6.30 -2.69 1.51
N MET A 68 -6.54 -1.82 0.53
CA MET A 68 -7.90 -1.36 0.18
C MET A 68 -8.67 -2.34 -0.72
N HIS A 69 -8.17 -3.57 -0.91
CA HIS A 69 -8.81 -4.62 -1.72
C HIS A 69 -8.96 -4.34 -3.23
N LEU A 70 -8.57 -3.16 -3.74
CA LEU A 70 -8.77 -2.71 -5.13
C LEU A 70 -8.26 -3.68 -6.22
N LYS A 71 -7.15 -4.39 -5.99
CA LYS A 71 -6.62 -5.38 -6.93
C LYS A 71 -7.45 -6.67 -6.97
N PHE A 72 -8.14 -7.00 -5.87
CA PHE A 72 -9.02 -8.15 -5.73
C PHE A 72 -10.50 -7.81 -6.00
N ASP A 73 -10.81 -6.52 -6.11
CA ASP A 73 -12.15 -5.98 -6.37
C ASP A 73 -12.30 -5.51 -7.84
N ASN A 74 -13.50 -5.12 -8.24
CA ASN A 74 -13.78 -4.71 -9.62
C ASN A 74 -12.92 -3.50 -10.04
N ARG A 75 -12.45 -3.50 -11.30
CA ARG A 75 -11.64 -2.42 -11.93
C ARG A 75 -12.23 -1.01 -11.74
N LEU A 76 -13.53 -0.91 -11.47
CA LEU A 76 -14.25 0.31 -11.16
C LEU A 76 -13.67 1.06 -9.95
N TYR A 77 -13.29 0.37 -8.87
CA TYR A 77 -12.72 1.03 -7.68
C TYR A 77 -11.34 1.63 -7.97
N THR A 78 -10.54 0.95 -8.78
CA THR A 78 -9.26 1.49 -9.27
C THR A 78 -9.47 2.70 -10.16
N PHE A 79 -10.50 2.69 -11.01
CA PHE A 79 -10.81 3.80 -11.91
C PHE A 79 -11.33 5.04 -11.18
N ILE A 80 -12.28 4.90 -10.25
CA ILE A 80 -12.83 6.03 -9.47
C ILE A 80 -11.73 6.67 -8.62
N PHE A 81 -10.90 5.85 -7.98
CA PHE A 81 -9.78 6.34 -7.19
C PHE A 81 -8.73 7.06 -8.06
N GLY A 82 -8.35 6.44 -9.18
CA GLY A 82 -7.41 7.03 -10.13
C GLY A 82 -7.92 8.34 -10.73
N ALA A 83 -9.23 8.42 -11.04
CA ALA A 83 -9.88 9.64 -11.51
C ALA A 83 -9.87 10.75 -10.44
N GLY A 84 -10.13 10.39 -9.17
CA GLY A 84 -10.03 11.32 -8.04
C GLY A 84 -8.59 11.84 -7.84
N LEU A 85 -7.59 10.96 -7.94
CA LEU A 85 -6.17 11.35 -7.86
C LEU A 85 -5.78 12.26 -9.03
N ALA A 86 -6.21 11.94 -10.26
CA ALA A 86 -5.96 12.77 -11.43
C ALA A 86 -6.62 14.15 -11.30
N ALA A 87 -7.84 14.22 -10.77
CA ALA A 87 -8.52 15.47 -10.48
C ALA A 87 -7.81 16.29 -9.40
N ALA A 88 -7.33 15.66 -8.33
CA ALA A 88 -6.55 16.34 -7.29
C ALA A 88 -5.25 16.95 -7.86
N ILE A 89 -4.53 16.18 -8.69
CA ILE A 89 -3.31 16.65 -9.36
C ILE A 89 -3.64 17.78 -10.34
N SER A 90 -4.72 17.67 -11.11
CA SER A 90 -5.09 18.72 -12.06
C SER A 90 -5.45 20.03 -11.37
N ILE A 91 -6.17 19.97 -10.25
CA ILE A 91 -6.47 21.14 -9.41
C ILE A 91 -5.18 21.73 -8.82
N LEU A 92 -4.27 20.91 -8.31
CA LEU A 92 -2.97 21.36 -7.80
C LEU A 92 -2.19 22.11 -8.89
N VAL A 93 -2.07 21.53 -10.08
CA VAL A 93 -1.37 22.16 -11.22
C VAL A 93 -2.07 23.45 -11.64
N ALA A 94 -3.41 23.46 -11.69
CA ALA A 94 -4.16 24.67 -12.02
C ALA A 94 -3.94 25.79 -11.00
N LEU A 95 -3.87 25.48 -9.70
CA LEU A 95 -3.55 26.44 -8.65
C LEU A 95 -2.13 26.98 -8.78
N LEU A 96 -1.14 26.11 -9.02
CA LEU A 96 0.24 26.54 -9.24
C LEU A 96 0.34 27.47 -10.46
N ALA A 97 -0.30 27.12 -11.57
CA ALA A 97 -0.35 27.96 -12.77
C ALA A 97 -1.09 29.29 -12.53
N LEU A 98 -2.14 29.31 -11.70
CA LEU A 98 -2.86 30.52 -11.35
C LEU A 98 -1.98 31.48 -10.53
N PHE A 99 -1.29 30.98 -9.51
CA PHE A 99 -0.40 31.80 -8.69
C PHE A 99 0.84 32.28 -9.45
N ASP A 100 1.41 31.44 -10.31
CA ASP A 100 2.52 31.83 -11.21
C ASP A 100 2.13 32.95 -12.17
N ARG A 101 0.86 32.98 -12.61
CA ARG A 101 0.36 34.04 -13.51
C ARG A 101 -0.11 35.30 -12.77
N LEU A 102 -0.35 35.23 -11.47
CA LEU A 102 -0.79 36.35 -10.64
C LEU A 102 0.35 37.06 -9.89
N GLY A 103 1.51 36.40 -9.72
CA GLY A 103 2.74 36.98 -9.16
C GLY A 103 3.60 37.63 -10.22
#